data_AF-A0AAW4BWW5-F1
#
_entry.id   AF-A0AAW4BWW5-F1
#
_cell.length_a   1.000
_cell.length_b   1.000
_cell.length_c   1.000
_cell.angle_alpha   90.00
_cell.angle_beta   90.00
_cell.angle_gamma   90.00
#
_symmetry.space_group_name_H-M   'P 1'
#
loop_
_entity.id
_entity.type
_entity.pdbx_description
1 polymer ?
#
loop_
_entity_poly.entity_id
_entity_poly.type
_entity_poly.pdbx_seq_one_letter_code
_entity_poly.pdbx_strand_id
1 'polypeptide(L)'
;MSDSETTRQRTFAGLLRRGSWSERFDELADTHGVPYAQRYFIEGAPLRVIQSLVPTLKIDVVVVGVVQPRRWAKLIGDTTERFVNHASCSILRVRLTSAD
;
A
#
# COMPACT_ATOMS: atom_id res chain seq x y z
N MET A 1 -13.64 23.42 -10.41
CA MET A 1 -13.05 22.47 -9.45
C MET A 1 -13.25 21.03 -9.96
N SER A 2 -12.67 20.69 -11.13
CA SER A 2 -12.88 19.39 -11.82
C SER A 2 -11.68 18.93 -12.67
N ASP A 3 -10.80 19.85 -13.09
CA ASP A 3 -9.70 19.50 -14.03
C ASP A 3 -8.48 18.82 -13.39
N SER A 4 -8.27 18.99 -12.09
CA SER A 4 -7.06 18.52 -11.40
C SER A 4 -7.12 17.06 -10.92
N GLU A 5 -8.30 16.45 -10.88
CA GLU A 5 -8.50 15.04 -10.51
C GLU A 5 -8.45 14.13 -11.74
N THR A 6 -9.12 14.56 -12.81
CA THR A 6 -9.11 13.88 -14.12
C THR A 6 -7.71 13.82 -14.75
N THR A 7 -6.90 14.87 -14.56
CA THR A 7 -5.51 14.92 -15.05
C THR A 7 -4.58 13.96 -14.29
N ARG A 8 -4.86 13.70 -13.00
CA ARG A 8 -4.10 12.74 -12.17
C ARG A 8 -4.44 11.28 -12.54
N GLN A 9 -5.71 10.99 -12.80
CA GLN A 9 -6.16 9.66 -13.27
C GLN A 9 -5.57 9.31 -14.65
N ARG A 10 -5.52 10.27 -15.58
CA ARG A 10 -4.96 10.05 -16.93
C ARG A 10 -3.44 9.85 -16.92
N THR A 11 -2.72 10.48 -16.00
CA THR A 11 -1.27 10.34 -15.85
C THR A 11 -0.90 8.96 -15.26
N PHE A 12 -1.72 8.43 -14.35
CA PHE A 12 -1.50 7.12 -13.71
C PHE A 12 -1.70 5.95 -14.68
N ALA A 13 -2.75 6.00 -15.51
CA ALA A 13 -2.97 5.03 -16.59
C ALA A 13 -1.81 5.00 -17.61
N GLY A 14 -1.14 6.15 -17.84
CA GLY A 14 0.03 6.25 -18.71
C GLY A 14 1.31 5.64 -18.13
N LEU A 15 1.46 5.62 -16.80
CA LEU A 15 2.61 5.03 -16.09
C LEU A 15 2.56 3.49 -16.05
N LEU A 16 1.38 2.89 -16.22
CA LEU A 16 1.20 1.43 -16.30
C LEU A 16 1.73 0.80 -17.61
N ARG A 17 2.14 1.61 -18.61
CA ARG A 17 2.52 1.13 -19.96
C ARG A 17 4.01 0.93 -20.21
N ARG A 18 4.89 1.10 -19.21
CA ARG A 18 6.33 0.79 -19.33
C ARG A 18 6.70 -0.37 -18.40
N GLY A 19 6.39 -1.61 -18.80
CA GLY A 19 6.57 -2.83 -18.00
C GLY A 19 5.64 -2.80 -16.78
N SER A 20 4.52 -3.52 -16.84
CA SER A 20 3.38 -3.22 -15.98
C SER A 20 3.74 -3.33 -14.49
N TRP A 21 3.21 -2.46 -13.63
CA TRP A 21 3.36 -2.57 -12.18
C TRP A 21 2.86 -3.94 -11.65
N SER A 22 1.94 -4.57 -12.38
CA SER A 22 1.50 -5.94 -12.15
C SER A 22 2.64 -6.93 -12.37
N GLU A 23 3.36 -6.88 -13.49
CA GLU A 23 4.51 -7.75 -13.76
C GLU A 23 5.58 -7.63 -12.67
N ARG A 24 5.92 -6.41 -12.26
CA ARG A 24 6.90 -6.15 -11.18
C ARG A 24 6.44 -6.71 -9.83
N PHE A 25 5.14 -6.60 -9.56
CA PHE A 25 4.54 -7.13 -8.35
C PHE A 25 4.51 -8.66 -8.35
N ASP A 26 4.18 -9.28 -9.48
CA ASP A 26 4.20 -10.73 -9.65
C ASP A 26 5.62 -11.29 -9.57
N GLU A 27 6.61 -10.65 -10.22
CA GLU A 27 8.03 -11.01 -10.16
C GLU A 27 8.55 -11.00 -8.71
N LEU A 28 8.19 -9.97 -7.94
CA LEU A 28 8.56 -9.89 -6.52
C LEU A 28 7.90 -11.01 -5.70
N ALA A 29 6.61 -11.26 -5.94
CA ALA A 29 5.87 -12.30 -5.25
C ALA A 29 6.41 -13.70 -5.58
N ASP A 30 6.75 -13.95 -6.85
CA ASP A 30 7.38 -15.19 -7.32
C ASP A 30 8.73 -15.41 -6.65
N THR A 31 9.58 -14.37 -6.61
CA THR A 31 10.90 -14.43 -5.97
C THR A 31 10.83 -14.84 -4.50
N HIS A 32 9.74 -14.47 -3.82
CA HIS A 32 9.50 -14.82 -2.42
C HIS A 32 8.55 -16.01 -2.22
N GLY A 33 8.14 -16.69 -3.29
CA GLY A 33 7.29 -17.88 -3.23
C GLY A 33 5.87 -17.62 -2.73
N VAL A 34 5.33 -16.41 -2.89
CA VAL A 34 3.96 -16.05 -2.45
C VAL A 34 2.94 -16.59 -3.45
N PRO A 35 2.02 -17.50 -3.10
CA PRO A 35 1.00 -18.03 -3.99
C PRO A 35 0.09 -16.95 -4.59
N TYR A 36 -0.33 -17.10 -5.85
CA TYR A 36 -1.18 -16.13 -6.55
C TYR A 36 -2.47 -15.76 -5.78
N ALA A 37 -3.10 -16.73 -5.11
CA ALA A 37 -4.32 -16.51 -4.31
C ALA A 37 -4.11 -15.60 -3.09
N GLN A 38 -2.86 -15.38 -2.67
CA GLN A 38 -2.49 -14.51 -1.54
C GLN A 38 -1.94 -13.15 -2.03
N ARG A 39 -1.99 -12.89 -3.34
CA ARG A 39 -1.54 -11.65 -3.96
C ARG A 39 -2.73 -10.72 -4.19
N TYR A 40 -2.68 -9.53 -3.62
CA TYR A 40 -3.73 -8.53 -3.74
C TYR A 40 -3.20 -7.28 -4.42
N PHE A 41 -3.36 -7.20 -5.75
CA PHE A 41 -3.05 -6.01 -6.55
C PHE A 41 -4.34 -5.25 -6.86
N ILE A 42 -4.67 -4.26 -6.03
CA ILE A 42 -5.98 -3.59 -6.03
C ILE A 42 -5.80 -2.09 -6.26
N GLU A 43 -6.56 -1.54 -7.21
CA GLU A 43 -6.65 -0.10 -7.42
C GLU A 43 -7.52 0.56 -6.34
N GLY A 44 -7.04 1.67 -5.77
CA GLY A 44 -7.81 2.46 -4.81
C GLY A 44 -6.95 3.26 -3.85
N ALA A 45 -7.60 3.95 -2.91
CA ALA A 45 -6.92 4.60 -1.80
C ALA A 45 -6.32 3.54 -0.86
N PRO A 46 -4.98 3.43 -0.73
CA PRO A 46 -4.32 2.28 -0.09
C PRO A 46 -4.86 1.96 1.30
N LEU A 47 -5.06 2.98 2.11
CA LEU A 47 -5.61 2.84 3.45
C LEU A 47 -7.02 2.23 3.46
N ARG A 48 -7.93 2.71 2.61
CA ARG A 48 -9.32 2.21 2.57
C ARG A 48 -9.34 0.74 2.16
N VAL A 49 -8.50 0.38 1.20
CA VAL A 49 -8.34 -1.00 0.72
C VAL A 49 -7.76 -1.89 1.83
N ILE A 50 -6.71 -1.45 2.52
CA ILE A 50 -6.13 -2.22 3.63
C ILE A 50 -7.15 -2.39 4.77
N GLN A 51 -7.89 -1.34 5.12
CA GLN A 51 -8.92 -1.39 6.16
C GLN A 51 -10.05 -2.39 5.85
N SER A 52 -10.44 -2.55 4.58
CA SER A 52 -11.46 -3.54 4.21
C SER A 52 -10.91 -4.96 4.17
N LEU A 53 -9.63 -5.15 3.81
CA LEU A 53 -9.02 -6.47 3.71
C LEU A 53 -8.64 -7.06 5.08
N VAL A 54 -8.17 -6.26 6.03
CA VAL A 54 -7.74 -6.75 7.35
C VAL A 54 -8.78 -7.65 8.03
N PRO A 55 -10.06 -7.24 8.21
CA PRO A 55 -11.06 -8.12 8.82
C PRO A 55 -11.47 -9.27 7.89
N THR A 56 -11.55 -9.03 6.58
CA THR A 56 -11.97 -10.02 5.57
C THR A 56 -11.01 -11.21 5.50
N LEU A 57 -9.71 -10.91 5.55
CA LEU A 57 -8.63 -11.90 5.45
C LEU A 57 -8.12 -12.34 6.83
N LYS A 58 -8.70 -11.81 7.92
CA LYS A 58 -8.27 -12.06 9.30
C LYS A 58 -6.77 -11.84 9.49
N ILE A 59 -6.28 -10.69 9.01
CA ILE A 59 -4.87 -10.33 9.11
C ILE A 59 -4.56 -9.89 10.54
N ASP A 60 -3.62 -10.57 11.21
CA ASP A 60 -3.17 -10.22 12.56
C ASP A 60 -2.11 -9.10 12.56
N VAL A 61 -1.28 -9.04 11.52
CA VAL A 61 -0.16 -8.09 11.40
C VAL A 61 -0.05 -7.54 9.98
N VAL A 62 0.02 -6.21 9.87
CA VAL A 62 0.34 -5.51 8.62
C VAL A 62 1.78 -5.00 8.67
N VAL A 63 2.61 -5.44 7.74
CA VAL A 63 4.01 -4.99 7.60
C VAL A 63 4.11 -3.89 6.54
N VAL A 64 4.72 -2.75 6.88
CA VAL A 64 4.89 -1.61 5.96
C VAL A 64 6.32 -1.09 5.95
N GLY A 65 6.87 -0.89 4.75
CA GLY A 65 8.14 -0.20 4.54
C GLY A 65 7.99 1.32 4.58
N VAL A 66 8.83 2.00 5.37
CA VAL A 66 8.81 3.46 5.53
C VAL A 66 10.05 4.06 4.87
N VAL A 67 9.86 4.62 3.67
CA VAL A 67 10.95 5.21 2.86
C VAL A 67 11.11 6.72 3.10
N GLN A 68 10.05 7.40 3.54
CA GLN A 68 10.10 8.82 3.96
C GLN A 68 9.10 9.08 5.10
N PRO A 69 9.56 9.46 6.31
CA PRO A 69 8.70 9.65 7.47
C PRO A 69 7.57 10.65 7.24
N ARG A 70 7.75 11.69 6.41
CA ARG A 70 6.78 12.79 6.25
C ARG A 70 5.54 12.45 5.43
N ARG A 71 5.62 11.57 4.42
CA ARG A 71 4.44 11.13 3.64
C ARG A 71 3.67 10.04 4.38
N TRP A 72 4.39 9.13 5.01
CA TRP A 72 3.76 8.19 5.93
C TRP A 72 3.18 8.92 7.12
N ALA A 73 3.83 9.89 7.76
CA ALA A 73 3.26 10.68 8.85
C ALA A 73 2.03 11.54 8.46
N LYS A 74 1.64 11.67 7.19
CA LYS A 74 0.30 12.16 6.82
C LYS A 74 -0.72 11.03 6.65
N LEU A 75 -0.32 9.90 6.09
CA LEU A 75 -1.08 8.63 6.05
C LEU A 75 -1.17 7.92 7.42
N ILE A 76 -0.32 8.29 8.36
CA ILE A 76 -0.12 7.76 9.69
C ILE A 76 -0.46 8.85 10.71
N GLY A 77 -0.22 10.14 10.45
CA GLY A 77 -0.56 11.18 11.43
C GLY A 77 -2.06 11.35 11.60
N ASP A 78 -2.80 11.43 10.49
CA ASP A 78 -4.27 11.60 10.54
C ASP A 78 -4.99 10.24 10.43
N THR A 79 -4.29 9.22 9.92
CA THR A 79 -4.86 7.89 9.77
C THR A 79 -4.33 6.80 10.67
N THR A 80 -3.27 7.01 11.45
CA THR A 80 -2.99 6.13 12.60
C THR A 80 -3.87 6.53 13.76
N GLU A 81 -4.26 7.79 13.95
CA GLU A 81 -5.28 8.11 14.95
C GLU A 81 -6.63 7.43 14.65
N ARG A 82 -6.98 7.23 13.37
CA ARG A 82 -8.20 6.48 12.99
C ARG A 82 -7.99 4.97 12.77
N PHE A 83 -6.81 4.52 12.37
CA PHE A 83 -6.47 3.11 12.18
C PHE A 83 -6.05 2.48 13.50
N VAL A 84 -5.20 3.08 14.33
CA VAL A 84 -4.81 2.51 15.64
C VAL A 84 -5.95 2.53 16.66
N ASN A 85 -6.92 3.45 16.56
CA ASN A 85 -8.11 3.40 17.43
C ASN A 85 -9.15 2.34 16.99
N HIS A 86 -9.06 1.75 15.79
CA HIS A 86 -10.07 0.82 15.25
C HIS A 86 -9.52 -0.39 14.47
N ALA A 87 -8.21 -0.56 14.36
CA ALA A 87 -7.62 -1.68 13.65
C ALA A 87 -7.58 -2.90 14.55
N SER A 88 -8.18 -3.98 14.08
CA SER A 88 -8.13 -5.30 14.69
C SER A 88 -6.76 -5.99 14.53
N CYS A 89 -5.71 -5.28 14.06
CA CYS A 89 -4.41 -5.86 13.73
C CYS A 89 -3.23 -4.98 14.14
N SER A 90 -2.09 -5.59 14.42
CA SER A 90 -0.84 -4.90 14.73
C SER A 90 -0.18 -4.32 13.47
N ILE A 91 0.56 -3.21 13.58
CA ILE A 91 1.31 -2.62 12.47
C ILE A 91 2.81 -2.72 12.75
N LEU A 92 3.55 -3.42 11.89
CA LEU A 92 5.01 -3.51 11.93
C LEU A 92 5.63 -2.57 10.89
N ARG A 93 6.42 -1.60 11.36
CA ARG A 93 7.07 -0.60 10.50
C ARG A 93 8.52 -0.96 10.29
N VAL A 94 8.90 -1.24 9.05
CA VAL A 94 10.27 -1.48 8.64
C VAL A 94 10.85 -0.19 8.07
N ARG A 95 11.96 0.28 8.63
CA ARG A 95 12.70 1.44 8.11
C ARG A 95 13.96 0.95 7.42
N LEU A 96 14.27 1.53 6.27
CA LEU A 96 15.60 1.38 5.70
C LEU A 96 16.53 2.25 6.53
N THR A 97 17.43 1.63 7.28
CA THR A 97 18.59 2.33 7.81
C THR A 97 19.57 2.43 6.65
N SER A 98 19.89 3.64 6.19
CA SER A 98 21.07 3.78 5.33
C SER A 98 22.26 3.28 6.15
N ALA A 99 22.99 2.29 5.62
CA ALA A 99 24.33 2.03 6.10
C ALA A 99 25.15 3.28 5.77
N ASP A 100 25.64 3.96 6.82
CA ASP A 100 26.67 4.99 6.67
C ASP A 100 27.98 4.37 6.16
#